data_AF-K1UDL8-F1
#
_entry.id   AF-K1UDL8-F1
#
_cell.length_a   1.000
_cell.length_b   1.000
_cell.length_c   1.000
_cell.angle_alpha   90.00
_cell.angle_beta   90.00
_cell.angle_gamma   90.00
#
_symmetry.space_group_name_H-M   'P 1'
#
loop_
_entity.id
_entity.type
_entity.pdbx_description
1 polymer ?
#
loop_
_entity_poly.entity_id
_entity_poly.type
_entity_poly.pdbx_seq_one_letter_code
_entity_poly.pdbx_strand_id
1 'polypeptide(L)'
;MPTYEYDATNKVWTAKTHYPIGDLYPERTRTYELGLDARLWRHISLSASWYWADTYNQTFDPQISVSSGYSTIYLQTGHVRNTGVELSAGYDNTWRDFRWATNFTFSWNKNEIVELVHNYTHPETGELITKERLEIKGLGKAKYILKPGGTLGDLYTNSDLVYNKEGFIEVDKSGNVAVKDDYMEDIYLGSVFPK
;
A
#
# COMPACT_ATOMS: atom_id res chain seq x y z
N MET A 1 -21.52 21.29 -11.42
CA MET A 1 -21.19 22.21 -12.54
C MET A 1 -19.85 21.77 -13.10
N PRO A 2 -19.74 21.38 -14.38
CA PRO A 2 -18.46 21.01 -14.96
C PRO A 2 -17.52 22.21 -14.86
N THR A 3 -16.39 22.00 -14.21
CA THR A 3 -15.35 23.02 -14.07
C THR A 3 -14.33 22.79 -15.19
N TYR A 4 -13.85 23.84 -15.83
CA TYR A 4 -12.90 23.73 -16.94
C TYR A 4 -11.54 24.25 -16.48
N GLU A 5 -10.47 23.56 -16.89
CA GLU A 5 -9.11 24.03 -16.72
C GLU A 5 -8.56 24.48 -18.08
N TYR A 6 -7.83 25.58 -18.09
CA TYR A 6 -7.25 26.10 -19.32
C TYR A 6 -5.84 25.52 -19.48
N ASP A 7 -5.66 24.65 -20.48
CA ASP A 7 -4.34 24.17 -20.88
C ASP A 7 -3.66 25.27 -21.70
N ALA A 8 -2.72 26.00 -21.07
CA ALA A 8 -2.00 27.10 -21.70
C ALA A 8 -1.05 26.63 -22.83
N THR A 9 -0.60 25.38 -22.81
CA THR A 9 0.30 24.81 -23.82
C THR A 9 -0.45 24.49 -25.09
N ASN A 10 -1.63 23.87 -24.97
CA ASN A 10 -2.45 23.47 -26.12
C ASN A 10 -3.55 24.50 -26.46
N LYS A 11 -3.72 25.56 -25.66
CA LYS A 11 -4.74 26.61 -25.80
C LYS A 11 -6.16 26.08 -25.89
N VAL A 12 -6.45 25.02 -25.13
CA VAL A 12 -7.76 24.37 -25.09
C VAL A 12 -8.31 24.36 -23.67
N TRP A 13 -9.63 24.39 -23.56
CA TRP A 13 -10.33 24.12 -22.31
C TRP A 13 -10.49 22.63 -22.15
N THR A 14 -9.95 22.08 -21.07
CA THR A 14 -10.12 20.68 -20.70
C THR A 14 -11.21 20.59 -19.63
N ALA A 15 -12.08 19.58 -19.74
CA ALA A 15 -13.05 19.31 -18.68
C ALA A 15 -12.28 18.83 -17.44
N LYS A 16 -12.59 19.36 -16.25
CA LYS A 16 -12.12 18.76 -15.01
C LYS A 16 -12.78 17.40 -14.88
N THR A 17 -11.97 16.37 -15.00
CA THR A 17 -12.39 14.98 -14.90
C THR A 17 -12.38 14.47 -13.45
N HIS A 18 -12.11 15.36 -12.49
CA HIS A 18 -12.08 15.04 -11.07
C HIS A 18 -13.34 15.57 -10.37
N TYR A 19 -14.03 14.69 -9.63
CA TYR A 19 -15.20 15.04 -8.86
C TYR A 19 -14.87 16.12 -7.80
N PRO A 20 -15.66 17.20 -7.64
CA PRO A 20 -15.37 18.24 -6.66
C PRO A 20 -15.19 17.65 -5.25
N ILE A 21 -14.05 17.97 -4.62
CA ILE A 21 -13.82 17.63 -3.22
C ILE A 21 -14.89 18.34 -2.38
N GLY A 22 -15.76 17.55 -1.73
CA GLY A 22 -16.64 18.03 -0.67
C GLY A 22 -15.86 18.21 0.63
N ASP A 23 -16.40 17.72 1.74
CA ASP A 23 -15.69 17.76 3.02
C ASP A 23 -14.55 16.74 3.04
N LEU A 24 -13.32 17.21 3.27
CA LEU A 24 -12.18 16.35 3.59
C LEU A 24 -12.08 16.17 5.10
N TYR A 25 -12.14 14.93 5.54
CA TYR A 25 -11.80 14.47 6.87
C TYR A 25 -10.29 14.19 6.96
N PRO A 26 -9.62 14.53 8.07
CA PRO A 26 -8.24 14.14 8.25
C PRO A 26 -8.11 12.61 8.37
N GLU A 27 -7.02 12.07 7.84
CA GLU A 27 -6.57 10.71 8.15
C GLU A 27 -6.32 10.61 9.67
N ARG A 28 -6.82 9.54 10.31
CA ARG A 28 -6.70 9.34 11.75
C ARG A 28 -6.13 7.98 12.06
N THR A 29 -5.08 7.96 12.89
CA THR A 29 -4.48 6.72 13.39
C THR A 29 -4.78 6.53 14.86
N ARG A 30 -5.26 5.34 15.21
CA ARG A 30 -5.43 4.87 16.59
C ARG A 30 -4.35 3.84 16.89
N THR A 31 -3.47 4.15 17.83
CA THR A 31 -2.36 3.27 18.19
C THR A 31 -2.50 2.78 19.63
N TYR A 32 -2.20 1.49 19.83
CA TYR A 32 -1.94 0.89 21.13
C TYR A 32 -0.50 0.42 21.16
N GLU A 33 0.19 0.71 22.25
CA GLU A 33 1.58 0.33 22.43
C GLU A 33 1.77 -0.26 23.82
N LEU A 34 2.59 -1.30 23.89
CA LEU A 34 3.06 -1.89 25.14
C LEU A 34 4.58 -1.99 25.07
N GLY A 35 5.25 -1.27 25.97
CA GLY A 35 6.70 -1.24 26.08
C GLY A 35 7.18 -1.84 27.39
N LEU A 36 8.35 -2.48 27.35
CA LEU A 36 9.12 -2.88 28.50
C LEU A 36 10.56 -2.40 28.32
N ASP A 37 11.04 -1.66 29.32
CA ASP A 37 12.42 -1.19 29.40
C ASP A 37 13.06 -1.73 30.68
N ALA A 38 14.24 -2.33 30.53
CA ALA A 38 14.99 -2.90 31.64
C ALA A 38 16.48 -2.60 31.54
N ARG A 39 17.08 -2.30 32.69
CA ARG A 39 18.54 -2.22 32.84
C ARG A 39 18.99 -3.24 33.88
N LEU A 40 19.81 -4.19 33.45
CA LEU A 40 20.28 -5.29 34.28
C LEU A 40 21.78 -5.14 34.57
N TRP A 41 22.18 -5.36 35.83
CA TRP A 41 23.57 -5.27 36.31
C TRP A 41 24.33 -4.00 35.88
N ARG A 42 23.62 -2.90 35.62
CA ARG A 42 24.15 -1.61 35.11
C ARG A 42 24.74 -1.64 33.69
N HIS A 43 25.05 -2.81 33.14
CA HIS A 43 25.77 -3.00 31.88
C HIS A 43 24.88 -3.45 30.71
N ILE A 44 23.75 -4.09 31.00
CA ILE A 44 22.85 -4.62 29.98
C ILE A 44 21.61 -3.74 29.92
N SER A 45 21.26 -3.27 28.72
CA SER A 45 19.99 -2.58 28.42
C SER A 45 19.14 -3.46 27.53
N LEU A 46 17.87 -3.65 27.88
CA LEU A 46 16.90 -4.36 27.08
C LEU A 46 15.68 -3.47 26.92
N SER A 47 15.19 -3.34 25.69
CA SER A 47 13.93 -2.66 25.41
C SER A 47 13.14 -3.49 24.43
N ALA A 48 11.85 -3.66 24.70
CA ALA A 48 10.93 -4.35 23.82
C ALA A 48 9.65 -3.53 23.72
N SER A 49 9.17 -3.30 22.50
CA SER A 49 7.88 -2.69 22.25
C SER A 49 7.06 -3.59 21.34
N TRP A 50 5.76 -3.60 21.57
CA TRP A 50 4.77 -4.10 20.64
C TRP A 50 3.78 -2.98 20.36
N TYR A 51 3.38 -2.81 19.11
CA TYR A 51 2.38 -1.84 18.74
C TYR A 51 1.33 -2.42 17.79
N TRP A 52 0.17 -1.79 17.84
CA TRP A 52 -0.95 -2.00 16.94
C TRP A 52 -1.53 -0.65 16.56
N ALA A 53 -1.39 -0.26 15.30
CA ALA A 53 -1.83 1.01 14.75
C ALA A 53 -2.88 0.78 13.67
N ASP A 54 -4.09 1.30 13.88
CA ASP A 54 -5.18 1.30 12.91
C ASP A 54 -5.36 2.70 12.33
N THR A 55 -5.07 2.86 11.03
CA THR A 55 -5.24 4.11 10.29
C THR A 55 -6.54 4.08 9.49
N TYR A 56 -7.36 5.11 9.66
CA TYR A 56 -8.67 5.27 9.04
C TYR A 56 -8.74 6.52 8.16
N ASN A 57 -9.69 6.53 7.21
CA ASN A 57 -9.99 7.65 6.31
C ASN A 57 -8.80 8.04 5.43
N GLN A 58 -8.05 7.04 4.95
CA GLN A 58 -6.96 7.29 4.02
C GLN A 58 -7.54 7.85 2.72
N THR A 59 -6.86 8.84 2.16
CA THR A 59 -7.31 9.49 0.92
C THR A 59 -6.77 8.71 -0.27
N PHE A 60 -7.66 8.03 -0.98
CA PHE A 60 -7.36 7.37 -2.25
C PHE A 60 -7.98 8.16 -3.40
N ASP A 61 -7.36 8.05 -4.58
CA ASP A 61 -7.89 8.60 -5.84
C ASP A 61 -8.17 7.44 -6.82
N PRO A 62 -9.23 6.65 -6.59
CA PRO A 62 -9.58 5.57 -7.50
C PRO A 62 -10.23 6.12 -8.78
N GLN A 63 -9.86 5.53 -9.92
CA GLN A 63 -10.60 5.75 -11.16
C GLN A 63 -12.05 5.26 -11.00
N ILE A 64 -13.01 6.06 -11.47
CA ILE A 64 -14.45 5.75 -11.47
C ILE A 64 -14.99 5.70 -12.90
N SER A 65 -16.09 4.98 -13.08
CA SER A 65 -16.71 4.81 -14.39
C SER A 65 -17.20 6.14 -14.97
N VAL A 66 -16.90 6.35 -16.25
CA VAL A 66 -17.16 7.56 -17.06
C VAL A 66 -18.65 7.91 -17.20
N SER A 67 -19.57 6.99 -16.83
CA SER A 67 -21.02 7.23 -16.85
C SER A 67 -21.47 8.37 -15.93
N SER A 68 -20.64 8.75 -14.95
CA SER A 68 -20.87 9.88 -14.03
C SER A 68 -20.46 11.25 -14.59
N GLY A 69 -19.78 11.30 -15.75
CA GLY A 69 -19.19 12.55 -16.29
C GLY A 69 -17.85 12.96 -15.66
N TYR A 70 -17.37 12.22 -14.67
CA TYR A 70 -16.02 12.36 -14.07
C TYR A 70 -15.25 11.04 -14.21
N SER A 71 -13.92 11.11 -14.23
CA SER A 71 -13.02 9.96 -14.33
C SER A 71 -12.40 9.53 -13.01
N THR A 72 -12.45 10.38 -11.98
CA THR A 72 -11.75 10.21 -10.68
C THR A 72 -12.51 10.89 -9.54
N ILE A 73 -12.39 10.37 -8.31
CA ILE A 73 -12.98 10.94 -7.10
C ILE A 73 -12.03 10.74 -5.91
N TYR A 74 -11.84 11.78 -5.10
CA TYR A 74 -11.18 11.60 -3.80
C TYR A 74 -12.09 10.83 -2.86
N LEU A 75 -11.55 9.74 -2.35
CA LEU A 75 -12.26 8.85 -1.48
C LEU A 75 -11.49 8.67 -0.19
N GLN A 76 -12.07 9.17 0.89
CA GLN A 76 -11.49 9.08 2.23
C GLN A 76 -12.12 7.91 2.96
N THR A 77 -11.52 6.76 2.77
CA THR A 77 -12.05 5.48 3.22
C THR A 77 -10.90 4.56 3.55
N GLY A 78 -11.24 3.39 4.05
CA GLY A 78 -10.31 2.32 4.23
C GLY A 78 -9.69 2.34 5.61
N HIS A 79 -9.18 1.17 5.93
CA HIS A 79 -8.64 0.84 7.21
C HIS A 79 -7.39 0.01 6.96
N VAL A 80 -6.23 0.60 7.29
CA VAL A 80 -4.94 -0.08 7.21
C VAL A 80 -4.40 -0.28 8.61
N ARG A 81 -4.00 -1.51 8.90
CA ARG A 81 -3.42 -1.93 10.16
C ARG A 81 -1.92 -2.13 9.99
N ASN A 82 -1.16 -1.55 10.91
CA ASN A 82 0.24 -1.90 11.13
C ASN A 82 0.37 -2.54 12.51
N THR A 83 1.00 -3.71 12.57
CA THR A 83 1.31 -4.40 13.83
C THR A 83 2.77 -4.76 13.81
N GLY A 84 3.49 -4.43 14.88
CA GLY A 84 4.92 -4.69 14.91
C GLY A 84 5.48 -4.91 16.30
N VAL A 85 6.72 -5.37 16.29
CA VAL A 85 7.56 -5.49 17.48
C VAL A 85 8.91 -4.82 17.20
N GLU A 86 9.43 -4.14 18.20
CA GLU A 86 10.79 -3.60 18.18
C GLU A 86 11.53 -4.08 19.41
N LEU A 87 12.73 -4.60 19.21
CA LEU A 87 13.57 -5.12 20.26
C LEU A 87 14.93 -4.43 20.17
N SER A 88 15.49 -4.10 21.32
CA SER A 88 16.86 -3.63 21.43
C SER A 88 17.55 -4.31 22.61
N ALA A 89 18.80 -4.71 22.40
CA ALA A 89 19.66 -5.28 23.42
C ALA A 89 21.04 -4.65 23.33
N GLY A 90 21.46 -4.00 24.41
CA GLY A 90 22.75 -3.34 24.52
C GLY A 90 23.57 -3.95 25.64
N TYR A 91 24.89 -3.98 25.44
CA TYR A 91 25.87 -4.30 26.47
C TYR A 91 26.97 -3.25 26.42
N ASP A 92 27.28 -2.62 27.55
CA ASP A 92 28.36 -1.64 27.67
C ASP A 92 29.08 -1.84 29.00
N ASN A 93 30.38 -2.12 28.92
CA ASN A 93 31.23 -2.25 30.09
C ASN A 93 32.65 -1.74 29.85
N THR A 94 33.26 -1.22 30.91
CA THR A 94 34.65 -0.75 30.90
C THR A 94 35.45 -1.50 31.97
N TRP A 95 36.49 -2.21 31.52
CA TRP A 95 37.46 -2.88 32.37
C TRP A 95 38.77 -2.09 32.36
N ARG A 96 39.04 -1.35 33.44
CA ARG A 96 40.20 -0.44 33.55
C ARG A 96 40.22 0.54 32.37
N ASP A 97 41.11 0.32 31.40
CA ASP A 97 41.32 1.19 30.25
C ASP A 97 40.69 0.61 28.96
N PHE A 98 39.98 -0.52 29.05
CA PHE A 98 39.34 -1.16 27.90
C PHE A 98 37.81 -1.12 28.01
N ARG A 99 37.14 -0.47 27.06
CA ARG A 99 35.68 -0.42 26.95
C ARG A 99 35.19 -1.31 25.82
N TRP A 100 34.17 -2.12 26.09
CA TRP A 100 33.43 -2.88 25.09
C TRP A 100 31.96 -2.48 25.12
N ALA A 101 31.47 -2.03 23.97
CA ALA A 101 30.06 -1.71 23.77
C ALA A 101 29.54 -2.44 22.53
N THR A 102 28.36 -3.05 22.65
CA THR A 102 27.65 -3.72 21.55
C THR A 102 26.18 -3.39 21.67
N ASN A 103 25.52 -3.17 20.53
CA ASN A 103 24.09 -2.95 20.48
C ASN A 103 23.49 -3.76 19.33
N PHE A 104 22.37 -4.41 19.61
CA PHE A 104 21.56 -5.16 18.68
C PHE A 104 20.16 -4.56 18.64
N THR A 105 19.63 -4.39 17.44
CA THR A 105 18.27 -3.92 17.21
C THR A 105 17.57 -4.86 16.24
N PHE A 106 16.31 -5.17 16.53
CA PHE A 106 15.44 -5.96 15.67
C PHE A 106 14.11 -5.25 15.56
N SER A 107 13.56 -5.20 14.35
CA SER A 107 12.23 -4.70 14.10
C SER A 107 11.50 -5.63 13.15
N TRP A 108 10.20 -5.76 13.37
CA TRP A 108 9.30 -6.48 12.49
C TRP A 108 7.97 -5.73 12.44
N ASN A 109 7.45 -5.52 11.23
CA ASN A 109 6.18 -4.84 11.02
C ASN A 109 5.37 -5.56 9.95
N LYS A 110 4.12 -5.88 10.25
CA LYS A 110 3.13 -6.36 9.30
C LYS A 110 2.16 -5.22 8.96
N ASN A 111 2.11 -4.87 7.68
CA ASN A 111 1.09 -4.01 7.11
C ASN A 111 -0.06 -4.87 6.57
N GLU A 112 -1.31 -4.48 6.81
CA GLU A 112 -2.49 -5.20 6.33
C GLU A 112 -3.61 -4.20 5.99
N ILE A 113 -4.17 -4.33 4.80
CA ILE A 113 -5.37 -3.62 4.38
C ILE A 113 -6.55 -4.40 4.97
N VAL A 114 -7.20 -3.85 5.99
CA VAL A 114 -8.38 -4.46 6.62
C VAL A 114 -9.62 -4.17 5.78
N GLU A 115 -9.72 -2.93 5.27
CA GLU A 115 -10.84 -2.48 4.44
C GLU A 115 -10.35 -1.43 3.42
N LEU A 116 -10.97 -1.40 2.24
CA LEU A 116 -10.77 -0.34 1.24
C LEU A 116 -11.99 0.57 1.19
N VAL A 117 -12.84 0.40 0.20
CA VAL A 117 -14.06 1.19 0.04
C VAL A 117 -15.23 0.32 0.44
N HIS A 118 -15.91 0.66 1.53
CA HIS A 118 -17.09 -0.08 1.97
C HIS A 118 -18.25 0.88 2.22
N ASN A 119 -19.39 0.64 1.55
CA ASN A 119 -20.64 1.41 1.71
C ASN A 119 -20.46 2.94 1.58
N TYR A 120 -19.54 3.40 0.74
CA TYR A 120 -19.40 4.83 0.47
C TYR A 120 -20.61 5.33 -0.30
N THR A 121 -21.32 6.31 0.22
CA THR A 121 -22.49 6.88 -0.46
C THR A 121 -22.04 7.94 -1.45
N HIS A 122 -22.26 7.70 -2.74
CA HIS A 122 -21.92 8.65 -3.79
C HIS A 122 -22.75 9.93 -3.62
N PRO A 123 -22.10 11.12 -3.55
CA PRO A 123 -22.78 12.37 -3.20
C PRO A 123 -23.87 12.81 -4.20
N GLU A 124 -23.72 12.52 -5.50
CA GLU A 124 -24.75 12.87 -6.49
C GLU A 124 -25.83 11.79 -6.72
N THR A 125 -25.45 10.51 -6.79
CA THR A 125 -26.38 9.42 -7.13
C THR A 125 -27.02 8.78 -5.91
N GLY A 126 -26.46 8.96 -4.71
CA GLY A 126 -26.87 8.26 -3.49
C GLY A 126 -26.53 6.76 -3.50
N GLU A 127 -25.83 6.28 -4.52
CA GLU A 127 -25.48 4.87 -4.67
C GLU A 127 -24.38 4.47 -3.69
N LEU A 128 -24.47 3.25 -3.14
CA LEU A 128 -23.43 2.70 -2.29
C LEU A 128 -22.34 2.08 -3.15
N ILE A 129 -21.12 2.59 -2.99
CA ILE A 129 -19.92 2.11 -3.64
C ILE A 129 -19.16 1.26 -2.64
N THR A 130 -18.93 0.00 -3.02
CA THR A 130 -17.99 -0.91 -2.35
C THR A 130 -16.96 -1.36 -3.37
N LYS A 131 -15.67 -1.24 -3.04
CA LYS A 131 -14.55 -1.67 -3.90
C LYS A 131 -13.60 -2.52 -3.08
N GLU A 132 -13.47 -3.77 -3.50
CA GLU A 132 -12.53 -4.76 -2.95
C GLU A 132 -11.17 -4.77 -3.67
N ARG A 133 -11.02 -3.92 -4.70
CA ARG A 133 -9.83 -3.84 -5.54
C ARG A 133 -9.62 -2.40 -6.00
N LEU A 134 -8.43 -1.86 -5.74
CA LEU A 134 -8.01 -0.56 -6.27
C LEU A 134 -6.66 -0.68 -6.96
N GLU A 135 -6.62 -0.39 -8.26
CA GLU A 135 -5.37 -0.26 -9.01
C GLU A 135 -4.86 1.18 -8.88
N ILE A 136 -3.65 1.36 -8.34
CA ILE A 136 -3.12 2.69 -8.01
C ILE A 136 -2.12 3.16 -9.07
N LYS A 137 -1.14 2.30 -9.40
CA LYS A 137 -0.04 2.66 -10.31
C LYS A 137 0.58 1.41 -10.90
N GLY A 138 1.05 1.48 -12.14
CA GLY A 138 1.81 0.42 -12.79
C GLY A 138 3.22 0.85 -13.21
N LEU A 139 4.13 -0.12 -13.29
CA LEU A 139 5.43 -0.03 -13.95
C LEU A 139 5.58 -1.22 -14.91
N GLY A 140 5.45 -0.98 -16.21
CA GLY A 140 5.39 -2.05 -17.19
C GLY A 140 4.14 -2.92 -16.97
N LYS A 141 4.33 -4.24 -16.80
CA LYS A 141 3.24 -5.20 -16.53
C LYS A 141 2.94 -5.36 -15.03
N ALA A 142 3.80 -4.87 -14.15
CA ALA A 142 3.58 -4.89 -12.70
C ALA A 142 2.71 -3.70 -12.27
N LYS A 143 1.81 -3.94 -11.32
CA LYS A 143 0.80 -3.00 -10.84
C LYS A 143 0.71 -3.06 -9.32
N TYR A 144 0.63 -1.92 -8.67
CA TYR A 144 0.16 -1.81 -7.29
C TYR A 144 -1.36 -1.95 -7.29
N ILE A 145 -1.81 -3.07 -6.76
CA ILE A 145 -3.24 -3.36 -6.61
C ILE A 145 -3.49 -3.58 -5.12
N LEU A 146 -4.34 -2.73 -4.56
CA LEU A 146 -4.76 -2.84 -3.17
C LEU A 146 -5.96 -3.78 -3.08
N LYS A 147 -5.92 -4.71 -2.12
CA LYS A 147 -7.00 -5.64 -1.81
C LYS A 147 -7.05 -5.87 -0.29
N PRO A 148 -8.25 -5.99 0.31
CA PRO A 148 -8.34 -6.42 1.70
C PRO A 148 -7.64 -7.76 1.95
N GLY A 149 -6.98 -7.88 3.10
CA GLY A 149 -6.09 -8.99 3.47
C GLY A 149 -4.68 -8.91 2.88
N GLY A 150 -4.44 -8.06 1.87
CA GLY A 150 -3.12 -7.77 1.33
C GLY A 150 -2.42 -6.61 2.05
N THR A 151 -1.32 -6.13 1.48
CA THR A 151 -0.55 -4.98 1.98
C THR A 151 -0.61 -3.80 1.00
N LEU A 152 -0.33 -2.58 1.49
CA LEU A 152 -0.17 -1.41 0.62
C LEU A 152 1.01 -1.52 -0.37
N GLY A 153 1.90 -2.48 -0.15
CA GLY A 153 3.08 -2.73 -0.96
C GLY A 153 2.95 -3.89 -1.94
N ASP A 154 1.77 -4.51 -2.05
CA ASP A 154 1.58 -5.69 -2.89
C ASP A 154 1.59 -5.33 -4.38
N LEU A 155 2.38 -6.10 -5.12
CA LEU A 155 2.52 -6.03 -6.56
C LEU A 155 1.82 -7.20 -7.22
N TYR A 156 1.14 -6.90 -8.31
CA TYR A 156 0.42 -7.86 -9.12
C TYR A 156 0.69 -7.65 -10.60
N THR A 157 0.36 -8.63 -11.43
CA THR A 157 0.35 -8.53 -12.89
C THR A 157 -0.92 -9.17 -13.44
N ASN A 158 -1.36 -8.73 -14.61
CA ASN A 158 -2.40 -9.40 -15.41
C ASN A 158 -1.80 -10.12 -16.64
N SER A 159 -0.48 -10.25 -16.66
CA SER A 159 0.29 -10.87 -17.74
C SER A 159 1.12 -12.02 -17.20
N ASP A 160 1.08 -13.16 -17.88
CA ASP A 160 1.89 -14.33 -17.55
C ASP A 160 2.63 -14.85 -18.79
N LEU A 161 3.67 -15.64 -18.55
CA LEU A 161 4.40 -16.34 -19.60
C LEU A 161 3.56 -17.49 -20.15
N VAL A 162 3.67 -17.73 -21.45
CA VAL A 162 3.06 -18.91 -22.08
C VAL A 162 4.03 -20.07 -21.96
N TYR A 163 3.52 -21.21 -21.47
CA TYR A 163 4.28 -22.45 -21.33
C TYR A 163 3.76 -23.50 -22.30
N ASN A 164 4.67 -24.27 -22.89
CA ASN A 164 4.32 -25.42 -23.71
C ASN A 164 3.89 -26.62 -22.83
N LYS A 165 3.53 -27.75 -23.47
CA LYS A 165 3.05 -28.95 -22.77
C LYS A 165 4.10 -29.59 -21.86
N GLU A 166 5.39 -29.33 -22.12
CA GLU A 166 6.50 -29.80 -21.32
C GLU A 166 6.89 -28.83 -20.17
N GLY A 167 6.22 -27.66 -20.07
CA GLY A 167 6.47 -26.65 -19.03
C GLY A 167 7.60 -25.66 -19.35
N PHE A 168 8.09 -25.62 -20.58
CA PHE A 168 9.06 -24.61 -21.03
C PHE A 168 8.36 -23.36 -21.54
N ILE A 169 9.00 -22.21 -21.36
CA ILE A 169 8.53 -20.93 -21.88
C ILE A 169 8.50 -20.98 -23.41
N GLU A 170 7.37 -20.64 -24.00
CA GLU A 170 7.24 -20.50 -25.44
C GLU A 170 7.98 -19.26 -25.93
N VAL A 171 8.76 -19.43 -27.01
CA VAL A 171 9.54 -18.37 -27.64
C VAL A 171 9.19 -18.35 -29.12
N ASP A 172 8.94 -17.16 -29.66
CA ASP A 172 8.65 -16.98 -31.07
C ASP A 172 9.90 -17.21 -31.95
N LYS A 173 9.70 -17.24 -33.27
CA LYS A 173 10.80 -17.46 -34.23
C LYS A 173 11.86 -16.34 -34.24
N SER A 174 11.57 -15.21 -33.61
CA SER A 174 12.46 -14.06 -33.48
C SER A 174 13.21 -14.05 -32.13
N GLY A 175 12.97 -15.02 -31.26
CA GLY A 175 13.58 -15.11 -29.94
C GLY A 175 12.85 -14.31 -28.85
N ASN A 176 11.67 -13.76 -29.14
CA ASN A 176 10.86 -13.08 -28.12
C ASN A 176 10.05 -14.09 -27.32
N VAL A 177 9.91 -13.82 -26.03
CA VAL A 177 9.09 -14.65 -25.14
C VAL A 177 7.61 -14.42 -25.41
N ALA A 178 6.85 -15.50 -25.52
CA ALA A 178 5.39 -15.45 -25.63
C ALA A 178 4.79 -15.08 -24.27
N VAL A 179 4.01 -13.99 -24.25
CA VAL A 179 3.29 -13.48 -23.09
C VAL A 179 1.81 -13.52 -23.39
N LYS A 180 1.02 -13.99 -22.43
CA LYS A 180 -0.43 -13.87 -22.48
C LYS A 180 -0.85 -12.73 -21.56
N ASP A 181 -1.38 -11.70 -22.18
CA ASP A 181 -1.92 -10.51 -21.53
C ASP A 181 -3.41 -10.69 -21.16
N ASP A 182 -3.90 -9.77 -20.32
CA ASP A 182 -5.31 -9.66 -19.92
C ASP A 182 -5.88 -10.92 -19.25
N TYR A 183 -5.09 -11.55 -18.38
CA TYR A 183 -5.68 -12.44 -17.38
C TYR A 183 -6.70 -11.66 -16.56
N MET A 184 -7.91 -12.22 -16.46
CA MET A 184 -8.99 -11.67 -15.63
C MET A 184 -8.63 -11.69 -14.13
N GLU A 185 -7.70 -12.54 -13.73
CA GLU A 185 -7.21 -12.65 -12.36
C GLU A 185 -5.89 -11.89 -12.18
N ASP A 186 -5.74 -11.25 -11.01
CA ASP A 186 -4.48 -10.59 -10.66
C ASP A 186 -3.50 -11.61 -10.08
N ILE A 187 -2.36 -11.79 -10.74
CA ILE A 187 -1.28 -12.69 -10.33
C ILE A 187 -0.38 -11.95 -9.35
N TYR A 188 -0.21 -12.49 -8.14
CA TYR A 188 0.63 -11.87 -7.11
C TYR A 188 2.12 -12.04 -7.42
N LEU A 189 2.85 -10.92 -7.45
CA LEU A 189 4.29 -10.87 -7.72
C LEU A 189 5.14 -10.79 -6.46
N GLY A 190 4.55 -10.39 -5.33
CA GLY A 190 5.26 -10.14 -4.08
C GLY A 190 4.89 -8.80 -3.46
N SER A 191 5.52 -8.49 -2.33
CA SER A 191 5.37 -7.20 -1.64
C SER A 191 6.72 -6.49 -1.59
N VAL A 192 6.71 -5.16 -1.72
CA VAL A 192 7.90 -4.33 -1.55
C VAL A 192 8.29 -4.15 -0.08
N PHE A 193 7.43 -4.55 0.86
CA PHE A 193 7.73 -4.46 2.28
C PHE A 193 8.71 -5.55 2.71
N PRO A 194 9.65 -5.22 3.62
CA PRO A 194 10.50 -6.22 4.25
C PRO A 194 9.66 -7.23 5.03
N LYS A 195 10.15 -8.46 5.12
CA LYS A 195 9.47 -9.56 5.82
C LYS A 195 9.75 -9.56 7.31
#